data_AF-A0A965GWN1-F1
#
_entry.id   AF-A0A965GWN1-F1
#
_cell.length_a   1.000
_cell.length_b   1.000
_cell.length_c   1.000
_cell.angle_alpha   90.00
_cell.angle_beta   90.00
_cell.angle_gamma   90.00
#
_symmetry.space_group_name_H-M   'P 1'
#
loop_
_entity.id
_entity.type
_entity.pdbx_description
1 polymer ?
#
loop_
_entity_poly.entity_id
_entity_poly.type
_entity_poly.pdbx_seq_one_letter_code
_entity_poly.pdbx_strand_id
1 'polypeptide(L)'
;MASSATQLATGRTIAITGDLAYTSGSFNGTGNVTGVGTLANTTVTPGSYGSSTEVATFTVDSKGRLTAAGTASVGTALTVAGDSGSENISLLSETLTISGGTNLTSSAASNTVTVNLDPNISLTSVVASGVVTATSGFVGNLTGNINSSGVSTVSSLVATNINTSGIVTAAEFKTGASGSAIGINTNTISGPATITLDPAAVGDNTGLVVIKGDLQIDGTTTTINSTTVTVDDKNIQIADGAANDAAADGAGITITSGEGNKTFQFEASGDNLGSSENLNIASGKVYKVNNTEV
;
A
#
# COMPACT_ATOMS: atom_id res chain seq x y z
N MET A 1 -0.83 59.00 -104.52
CA MET A 1 -0.59 59.94 -103.41
C MET A 1 -1.70 59.73 -102.40
N ALA A 2 -1.38 59.38 -101.17
CA ALA A 2 -2.38 58.94 -100.19
C ALA A 2 -3.32 60.10 -99.84
N SER A 3 -4.53 60.10 -100.41
CA SER A 3 -5.59 61.08 -100.11
C SER A 3 -6.06 61.05 -98.65
N SER A 4 -5.53 60.14 -97.85
CA SER A 4 -5.67 60.07 -96.40
C SER A 4 -4.67 60.95 -95.61
N ALA A 5 -3.58 61.43 -96.21
CA ALA A 5 -2.50 62.15 -95.49
C ALA A 5 -2.81 63.64 -95.20
N THR A 6 -3.66 64.30 -96.00
CA THR A 6 -4.04 65.71 -95.78
C THR A 6 -4.88 65.91 -94.51
N GLN A 7 -5.54 64.84 -94.02
CA GLN A 7 -6.42 64.89 -92.84
C GLN A 7 -5.67 65.12 -91.51
N LEU A 8 -4.33 64.93 -91.51
CA LEU A 8 -3.42 65.17 -90.37
C LEU A 8 -2.61 66.48 -90.49
N ALA A 9 -2.88 67.32 -91.50
CA ALA A 9 -2.24 68.64 -91.65
C ALA A 9 -2.63 69.61 -90.51
N THR A 10 -3.83 69.45 -89.94
CA THR A 10 -4.22 70.03 -88.65
C THR A 10 -4.04 68.96 -87.59
N GLY A 11 -3.09 69.17 -86.68
CA GLY A 11 -2.75 68.16 -85.67
C GLY A 11 -3.95 67.81 -84.77
N ARG A 12 -4.01 66.54 -84.37
CA ARG A 12 -5.11 65.98 -83.57
C ARG A 12 -4.58 65.53 -82.20
N THR A 13 -5.43 65.56 -81.18
CA THR A 13 -5.09 64.94 -79.90
C THR A 13 -5.48 63.48 -79.91
N ILE A 14 -4.63 62.64 -79.35
CA ILE A 14 -4.92 61.24 -79.01
C ILE A 14 -5.22 61.24 -77.52
N ALA A 15 -6.48 60.99 -77.18
CA ALA A 15 -6.92 60.85 -75.80
C ALA A 15 -7.18 59.38 -75.48
N ILE A 16 -6.76 58.95 -74.30
CA ILE A 16 -7.18 57.67 -73.74
C ILE A 16 -8.42 57.93 -72.88
N THR A 17 -9.49 57.15 -73.11
CA THR A 17 -10.71 57.20 -72.30
C THR A 17 -10.75 55.95 -71.42
N GLY A 18 -10.88 56.13 -70.10
CA GLY A 18 -10.77 55.04 -69.13
C GLY A 18 -10.04 55.48 -67.85
N ASP A 19 -9.36 54.54 -67.18
CA ASP A 19 -8.74 54.78 -65.86
C ASP A 19 -7.39 55.54 -65.93
N LEU A 20 -6.75 55.54 -67.09
CA LEU A 20 -5.53 56.28 -67.37
C LEU A 20 -5.88 57.65 -67.95
N ALA A 21 -5.51 58.71 -67.25
CA ALA A 21 -5.61 60.07 -67.75
C ALA A 21 -4.40 60.39 -68.62
N TYR A 22 -4.60 60.45 -69.93
CA TYR A 22 -3.60 60.92 -70.89
C TYR A 22 -4.29 61.61 -72.07
N THR A 23 -3.82 62.82 -72.38
CA THR A 23 -4.15 63.51 -73.63
C THR A 23 -2.85 63.93 -74.27
N SER A 24 -2.61 63.45 -75.49
CA SER A 24 -1.39 63.79 -76.22
C SER A 24 -1.38 65.28 -76.57
N GLY A 25 -0.18 65.85 -76.72
CA GLY A 25 -0.03 67.09 -77.51
C GLY A 25 -0.55 66.89 -78.94
N SER A 26 -0.68 67.99 -79.69
CA SER A 26 -1.17 67.95 -81.09
C SER A 26 -0.26 67.08 -81.97
N PHE A 27 -0.78 65.95 -82.46
CA PHE A 27 -0.07 64.99 -83.29
C PHE A 27 -0.35 65.25 -84.77
N ASN A 28 0.73 65.51 -85.53
CA ASN A 28 0.70 65.73 -86.99
C ASN A 28 1.70 64.82 -87.74
N GLY A 29 2.29 63.83 -87.05
CA GLY A 29 3.20 62.85 -87.65
C GLY A 29 4.63 63.33 -87.93
N THR A 30 5.01 64.56 -87.56
CA THR A 30 6.38 65.07 -87.80
C THR A 30 7.41 64.64 -86.75
N GLY A 31 6.96 64.00 -85.66
CA GLY A 31 7.81 63.48 -84.57
C GLY A 31 7.01 62.61 -83.59
N ASN A 32 7.72 61.95 -82.67
CA ASN A 32 7.10 61.13 -81.62
C ASN A 32 6.37 62.03 -80.60
N VAL A 33 5.26 61.54 -80.04
CA VAL A 33 4.57 62.21 -78.94
C VAL A 33 4.85 61.45 -77.65
N THR A 34 5.47 62.14 -76.70
CA THR A 34 5.78 61.60 -75.37
C THR A 34 5.10 62.48 -74.32
N GLY A 35 4.37 61.85 -73.41
CA GLY A 35 3.83 62.50 -72.23
C GLY A 35 3.54 61.46 -71.15
N VAL A 36 3.45 61.91 -69.91
CA VAL A 36 3.20 61.02 -68.77
C VAL A 36 1.70 60.81 -68.64
N GLY A 37 1.25 59.58 -68.78
CA GLY A 37 -0.10 59.19 -68.37
C GLY A 37 -0.11 58.87 -66.87
N THR A 38 -1.11 59.36 -66.14
CA THR A 38 -1.28 59.05 -64.71
C THR A 38 -2.58 58.29 -64.48
N LEU A 39 -2.54 57.33 -63.57
CA LEU A 39 -3.77 56.70 -63.07
C LEU A 39 -4.41 57.64 -62.04
N ALA A 40 -5.74 57.64 -61.98
CA ALA A 40 -6.42 58.26 -60.85
C ALA A 40 -6.05 57.51 -59.55
N ASN A 41 -5.71 58.28 -58.50
CA ASN A 41 -5.50 57.71 -57.18
C ASN A 41 -6.76 56.98 -56.72
N THR A 42 -6.57 55.86 -56.02
CA THR A 42 -7.68 55.24 -55.28
C THR A 42 -7.98 56.05 -54.03
N THR A 43 -9.06 55.70 -53.34
CA THR A 43 -9.41 56.26 -52.03
C THR A 43 -8.57 55.68 -50.89
N VAL A 44 -7.64 54.77 -51.19
CA VAL A 44 -6.77 54.15 -50.19
C VAL A 44 -5.59 55.07 -49.87
N THR A 45 -5.42 55.39 -48.59
CA THR A 45 -4.25 56.12 -48.11
C THR A 45 -2.98 55.27 -48.28
N PRO A 46 -1.91 55.79 -48.87
CA PRO A 46 -0.64 55.07 -48.95
C PRO A 46 -0.11 54.72 -47.54
N GLY A 47 0.20 53.45 -47.31
CA GLY A 47 0.70 52.95 -46.03
C GLY A 47 0.83 51.43 -46.02
N SER A 48 1.33 50.89 -44.92
CA SER A 48 1.35 49.43 -44.67
C SER A 48 0.07 49.03 -43.96
N TYR A 49 -0.59 47.99 -44.46
CA TYR A 49 -1.77 47.40 -43.84
C TYR A 49 -1.41 45.99 -43.38
N GLY A 50 -1.61 45.73 -42.09
CA GLY A 50 -1.24 44.49 -41.43
C GLY A 50 -0.01 44.63 -40.52
N SER A 51 0.09 43.73 -39.55
CA SER A 51 1.17 43.65 -38.56
C SER A 51 1.27 42.21 -38.03
N SER A 52 2.10 41.97 -37.02
CA SER A 52 2.10 40.67 -36.32
C SER A 52 0.78 40.39 -35.56
N THR A 53 0.00 41.44 -35.26
CA THR A 53 -1.26 41.37 -34.48
C THR A 53 -2.50 41.69 -35.34
N GLU A 54 -2.32 42.01 -36.61
CA GLU A 54 -3.42 42.43 -37.48
C GLU A 54 -3.23 41.89 -38.90
N VAL A 55 -4.31 41.39 -39.52
CA VAL A 55 -4.34 41.01 -40.92
C VAL A 55 -4.82 42.17 -41.79
N ALA A 56 -4.21 42.34 -42.96
CA ALA A 56 -4.68 43.29 -43.96
C ALA A 56 -6.04 42.84 -44.52
N THR A 57 -6.96 43.78 -44.63
CA THR A 57 -8.24 43.59 -45.33
C THR A 57 -8.32 44.62 -46.45
N PHE A 58 -8.92 44.24 -47.58
CA PHE A 58 -9.08 45.16 -48.70
C PHE A 58 -10.32 44.80 -49.50
N THR A 59 -10.83 45.80 -50.22
CA THR A 59 -11.88 45.63 -51.22
C THR A 59 -11.33 46.05 -52.57
N VAL A 60 -11.76 45.36 -53.63
CA VAL A 60 -11.39 45.69 -55.00
C VAL A 60 -12.62 46.10 -55.79
N ASP A 61 -12.44 47.05 -56.72
CA ASP A 61 -13.46 47.39 -57.70
C ASP A 61 -13.60 46.27 -58.76
N SER A 62 -14.59 46.42 -59.65
CA SER A 62 -14.84 45.48 -60.75
C SER A 62 -13.67 45.36 -61.74
N LYS A 63 -12.66 46.22 -61.65
CA LYS A 63 -11.45 46.23 -62.47
C LYS A 63 -10.22 45.73 -61.71
N GLY A 64 -10.38 45.32 -60.45
CA GLY A 64 -9.32 44.76 -59.62
C GLY A 64 -8.45 45.79 -58.89
N ARG A 65 -8.80 47.09 -58.88
CA ARG A 65 -8.06 48.11 -58.11
C ARG A 65 -8.59 48.19 -56.68
N LEU A 66 -7.72 48.46 -55.71
CA LEU A 66 -8.12 48.59 -54.31
C LEU A 66 -8.99 49.84 -54.08
N THR A 67 -10.17 49.68 -53.51
CA THR A 67 -11.09 50.77 -53.15
C THR A 67 -11.13 51.06 -51.65
N ALA A 68 -10.76 50.09 -50.83
CA ALA A 68 -10.51 50.29 -49.41
C ALA A 68 -9.39 49.34 -48.98
N ALA A 69 -8.57 49.80 -48.03
CA ALA A 69 -7.64 48.96 -47.31
C ALA A 69 -7.75 49.29 -45.81
N GLY A 70 -7.66 48.27 -44.98
CA GLY A 70 -7.75 48.37 -43.53
C GLY A 70 -7.08 47.18 -42.85
N THR A 71 -7.19 47.12 -41.54
CA THR A 71 -6.69 46.02 -40.72
C THR A 71 -7.81 45.39 -39.91
N ALA A 72 -7.67 44.10 -39.60
CA ALA A 72 -8.49 43.40 -38.63
C ALA A 72 -7.58 42.69 -37.62
N SER A 73 -7.90 42.77 -36.33
CA SER A 73 -7.10 42.11 -35.28
C SER A 73 -7.14 40.60 -35.45
N VAL A 74 -6.00 39.94 -35.26
CA VAL A 74 -5.98 38.49 -35.05
C VAL A 74 -6.35 38.20 -33.59
N GLY A 75 -7.10 37.12 -33.33
CA GLY A 75 -7.28 36.64 -31.98
C GLY A 75 -5.93 36.20 -31.41
N THR A 76 -5.43 36.89 -30.39
CA THR A 76 -4.06 36.72 -29.90
C THR A 76 -3.95 35.84 -28.66
N ALA A 77 -5.04 35.31 -28.11
CA ALA A 77 -5.01 34.56 -26.87
C ALA A 77 -5.78 33.24 -26.94
N LEU A 78 -5.22 32.21 -26.30
CA LEU A 78 -5.90 30.97 -25.95
C LEU A 78 -6.26 31.01 -24.47
N THR A 79 -7.55 31.07 -24.16
CA THR A 79 -8.03 30.91 -22.78
C THR A 79 -7.97 29.44 -22.37
N VAL A 80 -7.24 29.13 -21.29
CA VAL A 80 -7.11 27.79 -20.70
C VAL A 80 -7.72 27.82 -19.31
N ALA A 81 -8.77 27.05 -19.08
CA ALA A 81 -9.41 26.88 -17.78
C ALA A 81 -8.98 25.58 -17.12
N GLY A 82 -8.80 25.60 -15.79
CA GLY A 82 -8.59 24.41 -14.97
C GLY A 82 -9.79 24.10 -14.08
N ASP A 83 -9.67 23.08 -13.23
CA ASP A 83 -10.67 22.78 -12.19
C ASP A 83 -10.87 23.96 -11.22
N SER A 84 -9.84 24.81 -11.10
CA SER A 84 -9.92 26.13 -10.49
C SER A 84 -9.18 27.15 -11.34
N GLY A 85 -9.81 28.29 -11.62
CA GLY A 85 -9.18 29.42 -12.33
C GLY A 85 -9.11 29.25 -13.85
N SER A 86 -8.63 30.31 -14.51
CA SER A 86 -8.41 30.37 -15.97
C SER A 86 -7.33 31.38 -16.27
N GLU A 87 -6.56 31.13 -17.34
CA GLU A 87 -5.50 32.00 -17.82
C GLU A 87 -5.64 32.24 -19.33
N ASN A 88 -5.16 33.39 -19.81
CA ASN A 88 -5.05 33.66 -21.25
C ASN A 88 -3.59 33.52 -21.67
N ILE A 89 -3.30 32.59 -22.57
CA ILE A 89 -1.97 32.41 -23.17
C ILE A 89 -1.90 33.19 -24.46
N SER A 90 -0.99 34.18 -24.53
CA SER A 90 -0.71 34.92 -25.76
C SER A 90 -0.11 34.00 -26.82
N LEU A 91 -0.82 33.79 -27.92
CA LEU A 91 -0.40 32.99 -29.07
C LEU A 91 0.81 33.56 -29.81
N LEU A 92 1.17 34.82 -29.54
CA LEU A 92 2.26 35.52 -30.22
C LEU A 92 3.57 35.53 -29.42
N SER A 93 3.51 35.35 -28.10
CA SER A 93 4.66 35.60 -27.22
C SER A 93 4.86 34.58 -26.12
N GLU A 94 3.87 33.72 -25.87
CA GLU A 94 3.90 32.78 -24.76
C GLU A 94 3.83 31.34 -25.25
N THR A 95 4.13 30.41 -24.36
CA THR A 95 4.01 28.97 -24.60
C THR A 95 3.12 28.38 -23.53
N LEU A 96 2.12 27.60 -23.94
CA LEU A 96 1.38 26.78 -23.00
C LEU A 96 2.29 25.65 -22.49
N THR A 97 2.70 25.75 -21.23
CA THR A 97 3.47 24.69 -20.55
C THR A 97 2.55 23.84 -19.72
N ILE A 98 2.51 22.53 -19.99
CA ILE A 98 1.81 21.54 -19.15
C ILE A 98 2.86 20.89 -18.26
N SER A 99 2.87 21.19 -16.97
CA SER A 99 3.80 20.61 -16.00
C SER A 99 3.19 19.37 -15.33
N GLY A 100 3.96 18.28 -15.23
CA GLY A 100 3.51 17.06 -14.56
C GLY A 100 3.34 17.19 -13.04
N GLY A 101 4.08 18.10 -12.40
CA GLY A 101 3.97 18.29 -10.94
C GLY A 101 4.39 17.05 -10.13
N THR A 102 3.69 16.75 -9.04
CA THR A 102 3.94 15.57 -8.20
C THR A 102 3.10 14.40 -8.68
N ASN A 103 3.74 13.24 -8.91
CA ASN A 103 3.14 11.98 -9.36
C ASN A 103 2.73 11.93 -10.83
N LEU A 104 2.86 13.01 -11.61
CA LEU A 104 2.66 12.95 -13.05
C LEU A 104 3.92 13.45 -13.77
N THR A 105 4.16 12.85 -14.93
CA THR A 105 5.15 13.32 -15.90
C THR A 105 4.41 13.73 -17.18
N SER A 106 4.67 14.95 -17.65
CA SER A 106 4.19 15.44 -18.94
C SER A 106 5.31 15.42 -19.97
N SER A 107 4.99 15.05 -21.22
CA SER A 107 5.92 15.11 -22.35
C SER A 107 5.20 15.57 -23.61
N ALA A 108 5.89 16.37 -24.42
CA ALA A 108 5.36 16.89 -25.68
C ALA A 108 6.26 16.46 -26.84
N ALA A 109 5.69 15.73 -27.81
CA ALA A 109 6.37 15.30 -29.02
C ALA A 109 5.34 14.98 -30.10
N SER A 110 5.70 15.13 -31.38
CA SER A 110 4.88 14.67 -32.52
C SER A 110 3.42 15.11 -32.46
N ASN A 111 3.18 16.40 -32.21
CA ASN A 111 1.84 17.00 -32.12
C ASN A 111 0.94 16.41 -31.00
N THR A 112 1.53 15.74 -30.01
CA THR A 112 0.83 15.16 -28.86
C THR A 112 1.43 15.69 -27.56
N VAL A 113 0.58 15.91 -26.56
CA VAL A 113 1.00 16.04 -25.16
C VAL A 113 0.49 14.83 -24.40
N THR A 114 1.41 14.12 -23.78
CA THR A 114 1.14 12.92 -22.99
C THR A 114 1.34 13.26 -21.52
N VAL A 115 0.37 12.91 -20.67
CA VAL A 115 0.46 13.05 -19.21
C VAL A 115 0.30 11.67 -18.60
N ASN A 116 1.38 11.16 -18.00
CA ASN A 116 1.43 9.84 -17.41
C ASN A 116 1.57 9.92 -15.90
N LEU A 117 1.01 8.94 -15.21
CA LEU A 117 1.30 8.68 -13.82
C LEU A 117 2.73 8.18 -13.68
N ASP A 118 3.46 8.70 -12.69
CA ASP A 118 4.82 8.27 -12.40
C ASP A 118 4.83 6.82 -11.92
N PRO A 119 5.91 6.05 -12.19
CA PRO A 119 6.04 4.69 -11.67
C PRO A 119 6.11 4.66 -10.13
N ASN A 120 6.58 5.75 -9.51
CA ASN A 120 6.68 5.90 -8.06
C ASN A 120 5.81 7.09 -7.63
N ILE A 121 4.70 6.80 -6.96
CA ILE A 121 3.73 7.81 -6.53
C ILE A 121 3.91 8.05 -5.02
N SER A 122 4.02 9.31 -4.62
CA SER A 122 4.05 9.74 -3.23
C SER A 122 2.73 10.41 -2.85
N LEU A 123 2.00 9.81 -1.92
CA LEU A 123 0.71 10.29 -1.42
C LEU A 123 0.71 10.33 0.11
N THR A 124 0.03 11.33 0.68
CA THR A 124 -0.16 11.43 2.14
C THR A 124 -1.29 10.54 2.63
N SER A 125 -2.28 10.27 1.79
CA SER A 125 -3.38 9.36 2.09
C SER A 125 -3.94 8.73 0.81
N VAL A 126 -4.47 7.52 0.96
CA VAL A 126 -5.17 6.81 -0.11
C VAL A 126 -6.53 6.39 0.43
N VAL A 127 -7.60 6.83 -0.22
CA VAL A 127 -8.97 6.36 0.04
C VAL A 127 -9.39 5.51 -1.15
N ALA A 128 -9.27 4.18 -1.01
CA ALA A 128 -9.73 3.24 -2.02
C ALA A 128 -11.10 2.67 -1.60
N SER A 129 -12.10 2.80 -2.45
CA SER A 129 -13.41 2.16 -2.25
C SER A 129 -13.41 0.67 -2.61
N GLY A 130 -12.35 0.21 -3.28
CA GLY A 130 -12.13 -1.19 -3.64
C GLY A 130 -10.89 -1.80 -2.98
N VAL A 131 -10.48 -2.96 -3.48
CA VAL A 131 -9.28 -3.66 -3.01
C VAL A 131 -8.02 -2.97 -3.54
N VAL A 132 -7.06 -2.70 -2.65
CA VAL A 132 -5.69 -2.32 -3.04
C VAL A 132 -4.85 -3.58 -3.14
N THR A 133 -4.47 -3.96 -4.36
CA THR A 133 -3.58 -5.10 -4.60
C THR A 133 -2.15 -4.62 -4.81
N ALA A 134 -1.25 -5.01 -3.91
CA ALA A 134 0.19 -4.80 -4.09
C ALA A 134 0.83 -6.10 -4.58
N THR A 135 1.10 -6.22 -5.88
CA THR A 135 1.63 -7.45 -6.51
C THR A 135 2.97 -7.90 -5.91
N SER A 136 3.77 -6.96 -5.40
CA SER A 136 5.05 -7.20 -4.72
C SER A 136 4.97 -6.99 -3.20
N GLY A 137 3.75 -6.90 -2.65
CA GLY A 137 3.50 -6.58 -1.24
C GLY A 137 3.61 -5.08 -0.93
N PHE A 138 3.21 -4.72 0.29
CA PHE A 138 3.44 -3.39 0.84
C PHE A 138 4.85 -3.32 1.42
N VAL A 139 5.62 -2.30 1.04
CA VAL A 139 6.93 -2.02 1.63
C VAL A 139 6.73 -1.01 2.77
N GLY A 140 7.18 -1.36 3.97
CA GLY A 140 7.04 -0.54 5.17
C GLY A 140 5.89 -0.97 6.08
N ASN A 141 5.57 -0.14 7.07
CA ASN A 141 4.51 -0.42 8.04
C ASN A 141 3.14 -0.09 7.44
N LEU A 142 2.21 -1.04 7.48
CA LEU A 142 0.79 -0.74 7.33
C LEU A 142 0.26 -0.31 8.71
N THR A 143 -0.01 0.98 8.89
CA THR A 143 -0.57 1.52 10.13
C THR A 143 -2.10 1.62 10.05
N GLY A 144 -2.78 1.41 11.18
CA GLY A 144 -4.25 1.43 11.26
C GLY A 144 -4.89 0.03 11.30
N ASN A 145 -6.22 -0.02 11.19
CA ASN A 145 -6.96 -1.29 11.25
C ASN A 145 -6.82 -2.05 9.92
N ILE A 146 -6.18 -3.22 9.95
CA ILE A 146 -6.25 -4.18 8.85
C ILE A 146 -7.57 -4.95 8.99
N ASN A 147 -8.68 -4.31 8.60
CA ASN A 147 -9.99 -4.94 8.56
C ASN A 147 -10.16 -5.68 7.23
N SER A 148 -9.57 -6.87 7.14
CA SER A 148 -9.76 -7.73 5.98
C SER A 148 -10.53 -8.98 6.37
N SER A 149 -11.67 -9.19 5.71
CA SER A 149 -12.42 -10.44 5.78
C SER A 149 -11.77 -11.58 4.98
N GLY A 150 -10.60 -11.36 4.37
CA GLY A 150 -10.01 -12.28 3.39
C GLY A 150 -8.48 -12.23 3.25
N VAL A 151 -7.71 -11.89 4.28
CA VAL A 151 -6.25 -12.12 4.24
C VAL A 151 -6.00 -13.62 4.27
N SER A 152 -5.73 -14.19 3.09
CA SER A 152 -5.48 -15.63 2.96
C SER A 152 -4.14 -16.05 3.58
N THR A 153 -3.16 -15.15 3.73
CA THR A 153 -1.85 -15.43 4.35
C THR A 153 -1.18 -14.13 4.79
N VAL A 154 -1.03 -13.89 6.10
CA VAL A 154 0.03 -12.99 6.60
C VAL A 154 1.28 -13.85 6.82
N SER A 155 2.31 -13.70 5.98
CA SER A 155 3.53 -14.49 6.13
C SER A 155 4.29 -14.19 7.43
N SER A 156 4.18 -12.95 7.94
CA SER A 156 4.76 -12.53 9.22
C SER A 156 3.99 -11.31 9.73
N LEU A 157 3.43 -11.40 10.93
CA LEU A 157 2.83 -10.27 11.63
C LEU A 157 3.75 -9.89 12.78
N VAL A 158 4.47 -8.77 12.63
CA VAL A 158 5.28 -8.20 13.71
C VAL A 158 4.43 -7.14 14.41
N ALA A 159 3.81 -7.53 15.52
CA ALA A 159 2.97 -6.63 16.33
C ALA A 159 3.30 -6.80 17.82
N THR A 160 3.20 -5.71 18.59
CA THR A 160 3.32 -5.79 20.06
C THR A 160 2.24 -6.66 20.67
N ASN A 161 1.03 -6.62 20.11
CA ASN A 161 -0.11 -7.42 20.55
C ASN A 161 -0.89 -7.94 19.33
N ILE A 162 -1.41 -9.16 19.43
CA ILE A 162 -2.36 -9.74 18.48
C ILE A 162 -3.67 -9.98 19.23
N ASN A 163 -4.64 -9.07 19.07
CA ASN A 163 -5.97 -9.21 19.66
C ASN A 163 -6.90 -9.89 18.67
N THR A 164 -7.48 -11.04 19.03
CA THR A 164 -8.39 -11.80 18.17
C THR A 164 -9.72 -12.03 18.89
N SER A 165 -10.84 -11.75 18.21
CA SER A 165 -12.20 -11.92 18.76
C SER A 165 -12.79 -13.30 18.42
N GLY A 166 -11.96 -14.28 18.04
CA GLY A 166 -12.40 -15.57 17.54
C GLY A 166 -11.28 -16.61 17.57
N ILE A 167 -11.39 -17.62 16.72
CA ILE A 167 -10.43 -18.72 16.64
C ILE A 167 -9.21 -18.30 15.82
N VAL A 168 -8.01 -18.53 16.34
CA VAL A 168 -6.76 -18.50 15.58
C VAL A 168 -6.47 -19.91 15.08
N THR A 169 -6.55 -20.12 13.77
CA THR A 169 -6.12 -21.38 13.14
C THR A 169 -4.66 -21.26 12.72
N ALA A 170 -3.79 -22.11 13.26
CA ALA A 170 -2.39 -22.18 12.89
C ALA A 170 -1.94 -23.63 12.84
N ALA A 171 -0.99 -23.94 11.96
CA ALA A 171 -0.28 -25.22 12.02
C ALA A 171 0.54 -25.34 13.32
N GLU A 172 1.00 -24.20 13.83
CA GLU A 172 1.73 -24.07 15.08
C GLU A 172 1.53 -22.66 15.65
N PHE A 173 1.26 -22.54 16.95
CA PHE A 173 1.18 -21.26 17.66
C PHE A 173 2.44 -21.07 18.52
N LYS A 174 3.29 -20.10 18.16
CA LYS A 174 4.54 -19.78 18.86
C LYS A 174 4.49 -18.36 19.42
N THR A 175 4.86 -18.21 20.69
CA THR A 175 5.01 -16.88 21.32
C THR A 175 6.40 -16.27 21.15
N GLY A 176 7.31 -16.96 20.46
CA GLY A 176 8.69 -16.52 20.22
C GLY A 176 9.59 -17.63 19.67
N ALA A 177 10.90 -17.52 19.90
CA ALA A 177 11.90 -18.48 19.42
C ALA A 177 11.81 -19.84 20.14
N SER A 178 12.15 -20.91 19.40
CA SER A 178 12.20 -22.28 19.93
C SER A 178 13.13 -22.37 21.13
N GLY A 179 12.69 -23.05 22.20
CA GLY A 179 13.45 -23.24 23.44
C GLY A 179 13.42 -22.05 24.41
N SER A 180 12.90 -20.89 24.00
CA SER A 180 12.72 -19.72 24.87
C SER A 180 11.26 -19.30 25.04
N ALA A 181 10.38 -19.78 24.16
CA ALA A 181 8.97 -19.41 24.11
C ALA A 181 8.06 -20.63 24.05
N ILE A 182 6.77 -20.43 24.34
CA ILE A 182 5.76 -21.48 24.27
C ILE A 182 5.39 -21.74 22.81
N GLY A 183 5.40 -23.02 22.43
CA GLY A 183 4.94 -23.52 21.14
C GLY A 183 3.83 -24.55 21.32
N ILE A 184 2.69 -24.34 20.68
CA ILE A 184 1.55 -25.27 20.66
C ILE A 184 1.40 -25.82 19.26
N ASN A 185 1.43 -27.14 19.12
CA ASN A 185 1.10 -27.86 17.89
C ASN A 185 -0.01 -28.89 18.16
N THR A 186 -0.34 -29.73 17.18
CA THR A 186 -1.50 -30.63 17.20
C THR A 186 -1.64 -31.47 18.47
N ASN A 187 -0.54 -31.92 19.08
CA ASN A 187 -0.56 -32.84 20.22
C ASN A 187 0.45 -32.51 21.33
N THR A 188 1.20 -31.41 21.22
CA THR A 188 2.20 -31.06 22.23
C THR A 188 2.22 -29.57 22.55
N ILE A 189 2.55 -29.27 23.80
CA ILE A 189 2.96 -27.95 24.26
C ILE A 189 4.46 -28.05 24.55
N SER A 190 5.25 -27.23 23.87
CA SER A 190 6.70 -27.13 24.02
C SER A 190 7.06 -25.75 24.57
N GLY A 191 8.24 -25.61 25.16
CA GLY A 191 8.57 -24.37 25.86
C GLY A 191 10.02 -24.23 26.29
N PRO A 192 10.30 -23.21 27.11
CA PRO A 192 11.56 -23.06 27.82
C PRO A 192 11.75 -24.14 28.90
N ALA A 193 12.88 -24.10 29.61
CA ALA A 193 13.24 -25.08 30.65
C ALA A 193 12.19 -25.24 31.77
N THR A 194 11.40 -24.20 32.05
CA THR A 194 10.31 -24.23 33.01
C THR A 194 9.04 -23.66 32.38
N ILE A 195 7.94 -24.40 32.46
CA ILE A 195 6.60 -23.90 32.13
C ILE A 195 5.81 -23.79 33.44
N THR A 196 5.33 -22.59 33.77
CA THR A 196 4.48 -22.36 34.95
C THR A 196 3.03 -22.25 34.52
N LEU A 197 2.15 -23.06 35.12
CA LEU A 197 0.70 -22.94 34.99
C LEU A 197 0.18 -22.21 36.23
N ASP A 198 -0.13 -20.93 36.06
CA ASP A 198 -0.55 -20.02 37.14
C ASP A 198 -1.97 -19.49 36.86
N PRO A 199 -3.02 -20.28 37.19
CA PRO A 199 -4.39 -19.81 37.08
C PRO A 199 -4.67 -18.71 38.10
N ALA A 200 -5.64 -17.83 37.81
CA ALA A 200 -5.88 -16.62 38.58
C ALA A 200 -5.98 -16.84 40.11
N ALA A 201 -5.40 -15.97 40.95
CA ALA A 201 -4.68 -14.72 40.63
C ALA A 201 -3.16 -14.97 40.40
N VAL A 202 -2.62 -14.38 39.32
CA VAL A 202 -1.23 -14.66 38.89
C VAL A 202 -0.23 -14.16 39.93
N GLY A 203 0.66 -15.04 40.36
CA GLY A 203 1.78 -14.74 41.26
C GLY A 203 1.46 -14.84 42.76
N ASP A 204 0.27 -15.27 43.15
CA ASP A 204 -0.11 -15.45 44.55
C ASP A 204 -0.35 -16.91 44.97
N ASN A 205 -0.04 -17.86 44.08
CA ASN A 205 -0.24 -19.30 44.25
C ASN A 205 -1.71 -19.70 44.53
N THR A 206 -2.68 -18.93 44.05
CA THR A 206 -4.10 -19.30 44.08
C THR A 206 -4.56 -19.87 42.73
N GLY A 207 -5.87 -20.11 42.59
CA GLY A 207 -6.46 -20.71 41.39
C GLY A 207 -6.49 -22.25 41.39
N LEU A 208 -7.06 -22.82 40.33
CA LEU A 208 -7.26 -24.26 40.18
C LEU A 208 -6.88 -24.71 38.77
N VAL A 209 -5.93 -25.63 38.67
CA VAL A 209 -5.68 -26.40 37.44
C VAL A 209 -6.55 -27.65 37.49
N VAL A 210 -7.36 -27.88 36.45
CA VAL A 210 -8.20 -29.08 36.32
C VAL A 210 -7.78 -29.87 35.09
N ILE A 211 -7.40 -31.13 35.29
CA ILE A 211 -7.11 -32.10 34.23
C ILE A 211 -8.25 -33.11 34.24
N LYS A 212 -9.05 -33.13 33.17
CA LYS A 212 -10.25 -33.98 33.08
C LYS A 212 -9.98 -35.38 32.57
N GLY A 213 -8.78 -35.62 32.04
CA GLY A 213 -8.31 -36.93 31.61
C GLY A 213 -7.20 -37.45 32.53
N ASP A 214 -6.55 -38.51 32.08
CA ASP A 214 -5.43 -39.10 32.81
C ASP A 214 -4.23 -38.15 32.85
N LEU A 215 -3.43 -38.25 33.91
CA LEU A 215 -2.16 -37.53 34.07
C LEU A 215 -1.01 -38.53 34.06
N GLN A 216 -0.17 -38.44 33.03
CA GLN A 216 1.12 -39.14 32.96
C GLN A 216 2.25 -38.11 33.11
N ILE A 217 3.25 -38.45 33.93
CA ILE A 217 4.43 -37.62 34.16
C ILE A 217 5.67 -38.45 33.81
N ASP A 218 6.23 -38.20 32.63
CA ASP A 218 7.49 -38.82 32.19
C ASP A 218 8.68 -38.02 32.73
N GLY A 219 8.88 -38.11 34.05
CA GLY A 219 9.95 -37.42 34.77
C GLY A 219 10.58 -38.31 35.84
N THR A 220 11.64 -37.82 36.46
CA THR A 220 12.31 -38.54 37.56
C THR A 220 11.75 -38.17 38.93
N THR A 221 11.03 -37.05 39.05
CA THR A 221 10.45 -36.57 40.31
C THR A 221 9.06 -35.99 40.08
N THR A 222 8.18 -36.22 41.05
CA THR A 222 6.91 -35.50 41.20
C THR A 222 6.90 -34.85 42.58
N THR A 223 6.76 -33.53 42.63
CA THR A 223 6.71 -32.76 43.88
C THR A 223 5.35 -32.11 44.02
N ILE A 224 4.63 -32.42 45.11
CA ILE A 224 3.32 -31.85 45.43
C ILE A 224 3.42 -31.11 46.75
N ASN A 225 3.55 -29.79 46.70
CA ASN A 225 3.57 -28.92 47.88
C ASN A 225 2.14 -28.58 48.29
N SER A 226 1.44 -29.56 48.87
CA SER A 226 0.06 -29.42 49.33
C SER A 226 -0.07 -29.74 50.82
N THR A 227 -1.10 -29.21 51.46
CA THR A 227 -1.50 -29.62 52.82
C THR A 227 -2.16 -30.99 52.82
N THR A 228 -2.75 -31.41 51.69
CA THR A 228 -3.45 -32.69 51.56
C THR A 228 -3.39 -33.20 50.13
N VAL A 229 -3.24 -34.51 49.98
CA VAL A 229 -3.40 -35.25 48.73
C VAL A 229 -4.51 -36.27 48.96
N THR A 230 -5.58 -36.18 48.18
CA THR A 230 -6.69 -37.15 48.19
C THR A 230 -6.52 -38.09 47.01
N VAL A 231 -6.63 -39.39 47.26
CA VAL A 231 -6.51 -40.43 46.23
C VAL A 231 -7.74 -41.33 46.36
N ASP A 232 -8.58 -41.30 45.34
CA ASP A 232 -9.78 -42.17 45.26
C ASP A 232 -9.46 -43.52 44.59
N ASP A 233 -8.25 -43.65 44.03
CA ASP A 233 -7.81 -44.86 43.35
C ASP A 233 -7.80 -46.06 44.30
N LYS A 234 -8.17 -47.21 43.75
CA LYS A 234 -8.25 -48.46 44.50
C LYS A 234 -6.90 -48.88 45.10
N ASN A 235 -5.81 -48.61 44.38
CA ASN A 235 -4.46 -49.01 44.71
C ASN A 235 -3.46 -47.88 44.39
N ILE A 236 -2.39 -47.81 45.19
CA ILE A 236 -1.18 -47.03 44.87
C ILE A 236 -0.05 -48.04 44.65
N GLN A 237 0.57 -48.00 43.48
CA GLN A 237 1.73 -48.83 43.19
C GLN A 237 3.01 -48.04 43.50
N ILE A 238 3.93 -48.68 44.22
CA ILE A 238 5.21 -48.08 44.62
C ILE A 238 6.32 -48.98 44.07
N ALA A 239 7.38 -48.36 43.53
CA ALA A 239 8.44 -49.06 42.82
C ALA A 239 7.95 -49.93 41.65
N ASP A 240 6.85 -49.50 41.00
CA ASP A 240 6.42 -50.11 39.75
C ASP A 240 7.53 -49.97 38.69
N GLY A 241 7.89 -51.09 38.06
CA GLY A 241 9.05 -51.21 37.17
C GLY A 241 10.36 -51.69 37.82
N ALA A 242 10.41 -51.94 39.13
CA ALA A 242 11.56 -52.62 39.74
C ALA A 242 11.70 -54.05 39.20
N ALA A 243 12.92 -54.42 38.74
CA ALA A 243 13.15 -55.70 38.05
C ALA A 243 13.18 -56.93 38.97
N ASN A 244 13.39 -56.73 40.27
CA ASN A 244 13.45 -57.76 41.30
C ASN A 244 13.32 -57.11 42.69
N ASP A 245 13.18 -57.92 43.73
CA ASP A 245 13.01 -57.47 45.13
C ASP A 245 14.17 -56.59 45.60
N ALA A 246 15.40 -56.92 45.20
CA ALA A 246 16.56 -56.09 45.53
C ALA A 246 16.50 -54.68 44.92
N ALA A 247 15.84 -54.52 43.76
CA ALA A 247 15.61 -53.22 43.12
C ALA A 247 14.42 -52.46 43.73
N ALA A 248 13.50 -53.16 44.41
CA ALA A 248 12.39 -52.57 45.15
C ALA A 248 12.72 -52.31 46.63
N ASP A 249 13.89 -52.73 47.11
CA ASP A 249 14.32 -52.55 48.51
C ASP A 249 14.26 -51.08 48.93
N GLY A 250 13.61 -50.81 50.05
CA GLY A 250 13.37 -49.46 50.54
C GLY A 250 12.24 -48.71 49.83
N ALA A 251 11.42 -49.34 48.99
CA ALA A 251 10.20 -48.74 48.44
C ALA A 251 9.11 -48.62 49.51
N GLY A 252 8.42 -47.48 49.61
CA GLY A 252 7.36 -47.26 50.60
C GLY A 252 7.11 -45.80 50.95
N ILE A 253 6.63 -45.57 52.18
CA ILE A 253 6.30 -44.24 52.72
C ILE A 253 7.35 -43.80 53.75
N THR A 254 8.02 -42.68 53.45
CA THR A 254 8.90 -41.98 54.40
C THR A 254 8.22 -40.73 54.96
N ILE A 255 8.19 -40.62 56.28
CA ILE A 255 7.80 -39.41 57.00
C ILE A 255 9.10 -38.72 57.44
N THR A 256 9.36 -37.55 56.86
CA THR A 256 10.57 -36.78 57.14
C THR A 256 10.41 -35.92 58.39
N SER A 257 11.46 -35.87 59.21
CA SER A 257 11.49 -35.02 60.41
C SER A 257 12.91 -34.60 60.76
N GLY A 258 13.07 -33.50 61.51
CA GLY A 258 14.38 -33.02 61.96
C GLY A 258 15.08 -33.93 62.98
N GLU A 259 14.37 -34.90 63.57
CA GLU A 259 14.88 -35.83 64.57
C GLU A 259 15.16 -37.24 63.98
N GLY A 260 15.16 -37.34 62.64
CA GLY A 260 15.33 -38.58 61.89
C GLY A 260 14.05 -38.96 61.15
N ASN A 261 14.20 -39.67 60.03
CA ASN A 261 13.08 -40.11 59.20
C ASN A 261 12.46 -41.39 59.76
N LYS A 262 11.15 -41.50 59.59
CA LYS A 262 10.30 -42.62 60.02
C LYS A 262 9.80 -43.28 58.73
N THR A 263 9.74 -44.60 58.67
CA THR A 263 9.56 -45.32 57.40
C THR A 263 8.65 -46.53 57.54
N PHE A 264 7.89 -46.80 56.47
CA PHE A 264 7.15 -48.04 56.27
C PHE A 264 7.44 -48.55 54.85
N GLN A 265 8.42 -49.45 54.72
CA GLN A 265 9.01 -49.83 53.43
C GLN A 265 9.10 -51.34 53.25
N PHE A 266 9.28 -51.76 52.01
CA PHE A 266 9.73 -53.12 51.68
C PHE A 266 11.20 -53.31 52.06
N GLU A 267 11.48 -54.42 52.73
CA GLU A 267 12.81 -54.88 53.11
C GLU A 267 13.11 -56.19 52.37
N ALA A 268 13.97 -56.12 51.35
CA ALA A 268 14.37 -57.28 50.56
C ALA A 268 15.11 -58.31 51.42
N SER A 269 15.88 -57.85 52.41
CA SER A 269 16.52 -58.69 53.41
C SER A 269 15.51 -59.13 54.48
N GLY A 270 14.65 -60.08 54.13
CA GLY A 270 13.62 -60.60 55.02
C GLY A 270 12.26 -60.73 54.35
N ASP A 271 12.12 -60.27 53.11
CA ASP A 271 10.93 -60.42 52.27
C ASP A 271 9.65 -59.95 52.98
N ASN A 272 9.67 -58.73 53.49
CA ASN A 272 8.59 -58.19 54.32
C ASN A 272 8.43 -56.67 54.19
N LEU A 273 7.31 -56.16 54.71
CA LEU A 273 7.16 -54.72 54.98
C LEU A 273 7.60 -54.44 56.42
N GLY A 274 8.65 -53.62 56.55
CA GLY A 274 9.18 -53.15 57.81
C GLY A 274 8.59 -51.80 58.21
N SER A 275 8.34 -51.63 59.50
CA SER A 275 8.05 -50.34 60.13
C SER A 275 9.21 -49.98 61.05
N SER A 276 9.84 -48.82 60.85
CA SER A 276 10.88 -48.36 61.77
C SER A 276 10.33 -47.86 63.11
N GLU A 277 9.01 -47.66 63.19
CA GLU A 277 8.31 -47.22 64.38
C GLU A 277 7.23 -48.22 64.80
N ASN A 278 6.80 -48.10 66.06
CA ASN A 278 5.71 -48.90 66.60
C ASN A 278 4.40 -48.60 65.87
N LEU A 279 3.66 -49.65 65.50
CA LEU A 279 2.30 -49.51 64.98
C LEU A 279 1.29 -49.47 66.14
N ASN A 280 0.62 -48.34 66.31
CA ASN A 280 -0.44 -48.20 67.30
C ASN A 280 -1.78 -48.68 66.74
N ILE A 281 -2.28 -49.79 67.27
CA ILE A 281 -3.56 -50.37 66.87
C ILE A 281 -4.67 -49.85 67.79
N ALA A 282 -5.75 -49.33 67.19
CA ALA A 282 -6.88 -48.81 67.96
C ALA A 282 -7.48 -49.89 68.89
N SER A 283 -7.98 -49.47 70.05
CA SER A 283 -8.67 -50.39 70.98
C SER A 283 -9.79 -51.15 70.28
N GLY A 284 -9.83 -52.48 70.47
CA GLY A 284 -10.78 -53.38 69.80
C GLY A 284 -10.40 -53.77 68.36
N LYS A 285 -9.24 -53.33 67.84
CA LYS A 285 -8.62 -53.85 66.62
C LYS A 285 -7.45 -54.76 66.99
N VAL A 286 -7.11 -55.67 66.08
CA VAL A 286 -6.09 -56.70 66.28
C VAL A 286 -5.20 -56.79 65.06
N TYR A 287 -3.95 -57.18 65.25
CA TYR A 287 -3.10 -57.61 64.16
C TYR A 287 -3.54 -58.99 63.68
N LYS A 288 -3.42 -59.26 62.38
CA LYS A 288 -3.84 -60.54 61.80
C LYS A 288 -2.83 -61.05 60.79
N VAL A 289 -2.61 -62.36 60.83
CA VAL A 289 -1.88 -63.13 59.81
C VAL A 289 -2.86 -64.13 59.22
N ASN A 290 -3.07 -64.09 57.90
CA ASN A 290 -4.03 -64.95 57.19
C ASN A 290 -5.45 -64.92 57.82
N ASN A 291 -5.93 -63.73 58.16
CA ASN A 291 -7.22 -63.48 58.83
C ASN A 291 -7.36 -64.05 60.26
N THR A 292 -6.30 -64.62 60.83
CA THR A 292 -6.23 -65.07 62.22
C THR A 292 -5.53 -64.04 63.09
N GLU A 293 -6.08 -63.76 64.27
CA GLU A 293 -5.45 -62.89 65.28
C GLU A 293 -4.13 -63.50 65.77
N VAL A 294 -3.11 -62.66 65.89
CA VAL A 294 -1.74 -63.00 66.31
C VAL A 294 -1.28 -62.07 67.43
#